data_AF-A0A643G2S2-F1
#
_entry.id   AF-A0A643G2S2-F1
#
_cell.length_a   1.000
_cell.length_b   1.000
_cell.length_c   1.000
_cell.angle_alpha   90.00
_cell.angle_beta   90.00
_cell.angle_gamma   90.00
#
_symmetry.space_group_name_H-M   'P 1'
#
loop_
_entity.id
_entity.type
_entity.pdbx_description
1 polymer ?
#
loop_
_entity_poly.entity_id
_entity_poly.type
_entity_poly.pdbx_seq_one_letter_code
_entity_poly.pdbx_strand_id
1 'polypeptide(L)'
;MPSNPQDPSQSAQLTDGQPESQPESHPNAPRGDESLFDRPDSPCIGICSTLFDEICQGCGRSAMEVSNWVFMDDAEKLAVWERITREGKGKRFRQG
;
A
#
# COMPACT_ATOMS: atom_id res chain seq x y z
N MET A 1 -16.23 42.55 58.97
CA MET A 1 -17.29 41.62 58.48
C MET A 1 -18.23 42.46 57.62
N PRO A 2 -18.65 42.00 56.43
CA PRO A 2 -18.64 40.62 55.90
C PRO A 2 -17.33 40.34 55.13
N SER A 3 -16.67 39.18 55.21
CA SER A 3 -17.08 37.81 54.86
C SER A 3 -17.60 37.68 53.43
N ASN A 4 -16.76 37.23 52.49
CA ASN A 4 -16.91 35.86 52.00
C ASN A 4 -15.61 35.33 51.31
N PRO A 5 -15.16 34.11 51.63
CA PRO A 5 -14.10 33.35 50.96
C PRO A 5 -14.70 32.53 49.79
N GLN A 6 -13.93 31.57 49.25
CA GLN A 6 -14.12 30.71 48.06
C GLN A 6 -13.41 31.23 46.79
N ASP A 7 -12.64 30.46 46.03
CA ASP A 7 -12.34 29.01 46.09
C ASP A 7 -11.01 28.73 45.35
N PRO A 8 -10.23 27.73 45.81
CA PRO A 8 -9.02 27.22 45.21
C PRO A 8 -9.23 26.47 43.88
N SER A 9 -8.39 26.73 42.89
CA SER A 9 -8.10 25.67 41.91
C SER A 9 -6.72 25.87 41.29
N GLN A 10 -5.71 25.43 42.02
CA GLN A 10 -4.49 24.92 41.42
C GLN A 10 -4.81 23.53 40.88
N SER A 11 -4.85 23.37 39.57
CA SER A 11 -4.59 22.10 38.87
C SER A 11 -4.46 22.38 37.38
N ALA A 12 -3.30 22.93 36.98
CA ALA A 12 -2.84 22.82 35.60
C ALA A 12 -2.42 21.35 35.39
N GLN A 13 -3.39 20.52 34.99
CA GLN A 13 -3.16 19.14 34.57
C GLN A 13 -2.54 19.20 33.16
N LEU A 14 -1.21 19.11 33.13
CA LEU A 14 -0.45 18.71 31.95
C LEU A 14 -0.73 17.22 31.71
N THR A 15 -1.52 16.90 30.71
CA THR A 15 -1.40 15.61 30.00
C THR A 15 -1.67 15.87 28.52
N ASP A 16 -0.60 15.75 27.73
CA ASP A 16 -0.61 15.54 26.29
C ASP A 16 -1.59 14.40 25.93
N GLY A 17 -2.82 14.75 25.58
CA GLY A 17 -3.82 13.82 25.05
C GLY A 17 -3.80 13.84 23.53
N GLN A 18 -2.75 13.28 22.93
CA GLN A 18 -2.72 13.02 21.49
C GLN A 18 -3.78 11.94 21.17
N PRO A 19 -4.67 12.15 20.18
CA PRO A 19 -5.71 11.18 19.84
C PRO A 19 -5.06 9.85 19.43
N GLU A 20 -5.50 8.78 20.09
CA GLU A 20 -5.10 7.41 19.78
C GLU A 20 -5.47 7.11 18.32
N SER A 21 -4.47 7.24 17.44
CA SER A 21 -4.52 6.72 16.08
C SER A 21 -4.58 5.20 16.16
N GLN A 22 -5.80 4.67 16.26
CA GLN A 22 -6.04 3.25 16.04
C GLN A 22 -5.58 2.93 14.61
N PRO A 23 -4.63 2.01 14.40
CA PRO A 23 -4.39 1.49 13.06
C PRO A 23 -5.64 0.66 12.73
N GLU A 24 -6.48 1.17 11.83
CA GLU A 24 -7.58 0.40 11.29
C GLU A 24 -7.01 -0.87 10.69
N SER A 25 -7.25 -2.00 11.36
CA SER A 25 -6.85 -3.31 10.90
C SER A 25 -7.64 -3.60 9.63
N HIS A 26 -7.00 -3.46 8.47
CA HIS A 26 -7.54 -3.96 7.21
C HIS A 26 -7.80 -5.46 7.40
N PRO A 27 -9.05 -5.96 7.33
CA PRO A 27 -9.42 -7.31 7.75
C PRO A 27 -8.88 -8.42 6.83
N ASN A 28 -7.94 -8.12 5.93
CA ASN A 28 -7.44 -9.04 4.92
C ASN A 28 -5.93 -8.95 4.66
N ALA A 29 -5.14 -8.44 5.61
CA ALA A 29 -3.70 -8.61 5.54
C ALA A 29 -3.34 -10.07 5.90
N PRO A 30 -2.84 -10.90 4.97
CA PRO A 30 -2.36 -12.23 5.34
C PRO A 30 -1.22 -12.08 6.34
N ARG A 31 -1.37 -12.71 7.51
CA ARG A 31 -0.29 -12.80 8.50
C ARG A 31 0.87 -13.53 7.82
N GLY A 32 2.00 -12.83 7.70
CA GLY A 32 3.16 -13.33 6.98
C GLY A 32 3.61 -14.69 7.50
N ASP A 33 3.93 -15.57 6.54
CA ASP A 33 4.45 -16.95 6.67
C ASP A 33 3.49 -18.12 6.33
N GLU A 34 2.62 -18.02 5.32
CA GLU A 34 1.98 -19.24 4.75
C GLU A 34 1.98 -19.29 3.21
N SER A 35 2.78 -18.46 2.53
CA SER A 35 2.70 -18.29 1.06
C SER A 35 4.06 -17.91 0.42
N LEU A 36 5.18 -18.39 0.96
CA LEU A 36 6.52 -18.08 0.39
C LEU A 36 6.77 -18.70 -0.99
N PHE A 37 5.92 -19.64 -1.42
CA PHE A 37 6.00 -20.30 -2.73
C PHE A 37 5.02 -19.76 -3.76
N ASP A 38 4.11 -18.84 -3.36
CA ASP A 38 3.14 -18.30 -4.30
C ASP A 38 3.75 -17.20 -5.17
N ARG A 39 3.14 -17.01 -6.34
CA ARG A 39 3.47 -15.92 -7.24
C ARG A 39 3.33 -14.58 -6.48
N PRO A 40 4.30 -13.65 -6.57
CA PRO A 40 4.20 -12.37 -5.89
C PRO A 40 2.93 -11.62 -6.34
N ASP A 41 2.34 -10.83 -5.44
CA ASP A 41 1.16 -10.02 -5.76
C ASP A 41 1.40 -9.16 -7.01
N SER A 42 2.53 -8.45 -7.05
CA SER A 42 2.88 -7.53 -8.14
C SER A 42 3.98 -8.07 -9.07
N PRO A 43 3.86 -7.87 -10.40
CA PRO A 43 4.91 -8.25 -11.36
C PRO A 43 6.10 -7.26 -11.40
N CYS A 44 6.09 -6.21 -10.58
CA CYS A 44 7.14 -5.20 -10.57
C CYS A 44 8.49 -5.76 -10.09
N ILE A 45 9.59 -5.29 -10.71
CA ILE A 45 10.97 -5.65 -10.35
C ILE A 45 11.79 -4.42 -9.91
N GLY A 46 11.11 -3.32 -9.54
CA GLY A 46 11.76 -2.08 -9.13
C GLY A 46 12.35 -1.22 -10.27
N ILE A 47 12.16 -1.64 -11.53
CA ILE A 47 12.58 -0.88 -12.72
C ILE A 47 11.34 -0.49 -13.51
N CYS A 48 11.17 0.82 -13.74
CA CYS A 48 10.07 1.34 -14.55
C CYS A 48 10.59 2.20 -15.70
N SER A 49 10.02 2.00 -16.89
CA SER A 49 10.35 2.79 -18.07
C SER A 49 9.13 3.51 -18.67
N THR A 50 7.96 3.46 -18.00
CA THR A 50 6.70 4.02 -18.52
C THR A 50 6.68 5.55 -18.60
N LEU A 51 7.74 6.21 -18.13
CA LEU A 51 7.95 7.64 -18.37
C LEU A 51 8.31 7.93 -19.84
N PHE A 52 8.87 6.94 -20.54
CA PHE A 52 9.37 7.07 -21.91
C PHE A 52 8.84 5.99 -22.87
N ASP A 53 8.36 4.85 -22.34
CA ASP A 53 7.80 3.75 -23.11
C ASP A 53 6.31 3.54 -22.80
N GLU A 54 5.53 3.07 -23.78
CA GLU A 54 4.12 2.72 -23.55
C GLU A 54 3.97 1.45 -22.67
N ILE A 55 4.94 0.53 -22.79
CA ILE A 55 5.00 -0.71 -22.04
C ILE A 55 6.30 -0.74 -21.23
N CYS A 56 6.17 -0.91 -19.91
CA CYS A 56 7.28 -0.99 -18.97
C CYS A 56 8.24 -2.13 -19.36
N GLN A 57 9.49 -1.79 -19.67
CA GLN A 57 10.51 -2.79 -20.00
C GLN A 57 10.90 -3.67 -18.81
N GLY A 58 10.60 -3.26 -17.57
CA GLY A 58 10.81 -4.07 -16.36
C GLY A 58 9.75 -5.17 -16.21
N CYS A 59 8.50 -4.76 -16.00
CA CYS A 59 7.39 -5.67 -15.65
C CYS A 59 6.43 -6.02 -16.80
N GLY A 60 6.49 -5.35 -17.95
CA GLY A 60 5.61 -5.61 -19.11
C GLY A 60 4.19 -4.99 -19.01
N ARG A 61 3.89 -4.25 -17.94
CA ARG A 61 2.62 -3.50 -17.78
C ARG A 61 2.63 -2.17 -18.52
N SER A 62 1.45 -1.67 -18.88
CA SER A 62 1.27 -0.29 -19.37
C SER A 62 1.35 0.73 -18.23
N ALA A 63 1.52 2.01 -18.55
CA ALA A 63 1.52 3.09 -17.56
C ALA A 63 0.23 3.12 -16.71
N MET A 64 -0.92 2.85 -17.36
CA MET A 64 -2.23 2.83 -16.69
C MET A 64 -2.32 1.66 -15.71
N GLU A 65 -1.93 0.46 -16.12
CA GLU A 65 -1.93 -0.73 -15.24
C GLU A 65 -0.95 -0.58 -14.08
N VAL A 66 0.21 0.06 -14.28
CA VAL A 66 1.17 0.34 -13.21
C VAL A 66 0.56 1.30 -12.19
N SER A 67 -0.06 2.39 -12.64
CA SER A 67 -0.61 3.43 -11.76
C SER A 67 -1.88 2.97 -11.03
N ASN A 68 -2.71 2.16 -11.69
CA ASN A 68 -3.99 1.73 -11.15
C ASN A 68 -3.92 0.41 -10.36
N TRP A 69 -2.75 -0.23 -10.28
CA TRP A 69 -2.60 -1.58 -9.72
C TRP A 69 -3.26 -1.79 -8.35
N VAL A 70 -3.16 -0.80 -7.46
CA VAL A 70 -3.68 -0.87 -6.09
C VAL A 70 -5.21 -0.79 -6.02
N PHE A 71 -5.85 -0.32 -7.09
CA PHE A 71 -7.30 -0.20 -7.21
C PHE A 71 -7.93 -1.32 -8.03
N MET A 72 -7.10 -2.15 -8.68
CA MET A 72 -7.58 -3.28 -9.47
C MET A 72 -8.10 -4.40 -8.57
N ASP A 73 -9.20 -5.01 -8.98
CA ASP A 73 -9.68 -6.25 -8.37
C ASP A 73 -8.81 -7.46 -8.79
N ASP A 74 -9.04 -8.62 -8.16
CA ASP A 74 -8.24 -9.83 -8.42
C ASP A 74 -8.40 -10.34 -9.85
N ALA A 75 -9.57 -10.16 -10.48
CA ALA A 75 -9.81 -10.59 -11.85
C ALA A 75 -9.06 -9.69 -12.84
N GLU A 76 -9.05 -8.38 -12.62
CA GLU A 76 -8.28 -7.40 -13.38
C GLU A 76 -6.78 -7.67 -13.24
N LYS A 77 -6.29 -7.88 -12.01
CA LYS A 77 -4.88 -8.23 -11.77
C LYS A 77 -4.50 -9.54 -12.47
N LEU A 78 -5.37 -10.55 -12.42
CA LEU A 78 -5.15 -11.83 -13.09
C LEU A 78 -5.07 -11.66 -14.62
N ALA A 79 -5.98 -10.88 -15.21
CA ALA A 79 -5.97 -10.58 -16.64
C ALA A 79 -4.66 -9.88 -17.06
N VAL A 80 -4.17 -8.92 -16.26
CA VAL A 80 -2.87 -8.28 -16.49
C VAL A 80 -1.75 -9.32 -16.41
N TRP A 81 -1.74 -10.18 -15.39
CA TRP A 81 -0.75 -11.25 -15.21
C TRP A 81 -0.70 -12.21 -16.40
N GLU A 82 -1.85 -12.67 -16.89
CA GLU A 82 -1.95 -13.52 -18.06
C GLU A 82 -1.38 -12.83 -19.30
N ARG A 83 -1.77 -11.57 -19.52
CA ARG A 83 -1.30 -10.76 -20.66
C ARG A 83 0.22 -10.61 -20.64
N ILE A 84 0.81 -10.13 -19.54
CA ILE A 84 2.25 -9.86 -19.47
C ILE A 84 3.10 -11.13 -19.55
N THR A 85 2.60 -12.24 -19.01
CA THR A 85 3.28 -13.54 -19.06
C THR A 85 3.25 -14.09 -20.48
N ARG A 86 2.09 -14.04 -21.16
CA ARG A 86 1.94 -14.44 -22.57
C ARG A 86 2.82 -13.61 -23.50
N GLU A 87 2.93 -12.31 -23.24
CA GLU A 87 3.69 -11.39 -24.12
C GLU A 87 5.20 -11.40 -23.86
N GLY A 88 5.65 -11.66 -22.63
CA GLY A 88 7.08 -11.77 -22.30
C GLY A 88 7.91 -10.49 -22.55
N LYS A 89 7.27 -9.32 -22.63
CA LYS A 89 7.95 -8.05 -22.97
C LYS A 89 8.92 -7.56 -21.87
N GLY A 90 8.53 -7.75 -20.61
CA GLY A 90 9.32 -7.32 -19.45
C GLY A 90 10.59 -8.14 -19.26
N LYS A 91 11.66 -7.51 -18.77
CA LYS A 91 12.92 -8.19 -18.38
C LYS A 91 12.67 -9.34 -17.40
N ARG A 92 11.66 -9.22 -16.53
CA ARG A 92 11.20 -10.28 -15.62
C ARG A 92 10.98 -11.64 -16.30
N PHE A 93 10.52 -11.65 -17.55
CA PHE A 93 10.16 -12.88 -18.27
C PHE A 93 11.25 -13.38 -19.23
N ARG A 94 12.24 -12.52 -19.55
CA ARG A 94 13.30 -12.83 -20.51
C ARG A 94 14.62 -13.21 -19.84
N GLN A 95 14.81 -12.80 -18.59
CA GLN A 95 16.02 -13.06 -17.83
C GLN A 95 15.74 -14.21 -16.87
N GLY A 96 15.84 -15.43 -17.42
CA GLY A 96 15.76 -16.71 -16.71
C GLY A 96 16.95 -17.57 -17.06
#